data_AF-A0A4Y2TW74-F1
#
_entry.id   AF-A0A4Y2TW74-F1
#
_cell.length_a   1.000
_cell.length_b   1.000
_cell.length_c   1.000
_cell.angle_alpha   90.00
_cell.angle_beta   90.00
_cell.angle_gamma   90.00
#
_symmetry.space_group_name_H-M   'P 1'
#
loop_
_entity.id
_entity.type
_entity.pdbx_description
1 polymer ?
#
loop_
_entity_poly.entity_id
_entity_poly.type
_entity_poly.pdbx_seq_one_letter_code
_entity_poly.pdbx_strand_id
1 'polypeptide(L)'
;MPKRKRGITGDAASRREAIRKRERRVVETEEERSRRLSTIAQRGQERRAEETEEQRNSRLSDMAQRGQERRAEETEEQRNSRLAVMAQRGQIRRAEETDEQRNS
;
A
#
# COMPACT_ATOMS: atom_id res chain seq x y z
N MET A 1 -14.61 -26.80 -24.93
CA MET A 1 -13.95 -26.96 -23.61
C MET A 1 -14.87 -26.46 -22.50
N PRO A 2 -15.31 -27.30 -21.55
CA PRO A 2 -16.23 -26.86 -20.51
C PRO A 2 -15.50 -26.00 -19.46
N LYS A 3 -15.94 -24.75 -19.31
CA LYS A 3 -15.45 -23.82 -18.28
C LYS A 3 -15.83 -24.38 -16.91
N ARG A 4 -14.84 -24.73 -16.08
CA ARG A 4 -15.06 -25.10 -14.68
C ARG A 4 -15.67 -23.90 -13.96
N LYS A 5 -16.97 -23.96 -13.65
CA LYS A 5 -17.61 -22.98 -12.76
C LYS A 5 -16.95 -23.11 -11.39
N ARG A 6 -16.15 -22.12 -11.00
CA ARG A 6 -15.62 -22.01 -9.65
C ARG A 6 -16.83 -21.77 -8.74
N GLY A 7 -17.30 -22.82 -8.09
CA GLY A 7 -18.51 -22.77 -7.27
C GLY A 7 -18.40 -21.72 -6.17
N ILE A 8 -19.56 -21.18 -5.80
CA ILE A 8 -19.76 -20.24 -4.67
C ILE A 8 -19.38 -20.91 -3.31
N THR A 9 -19.02 -22.20 -3.34
CA THR A 9 -18.57 -23.07 -2.26
C THR A 9 -17.04 -23.12 -2.08
N GLY A 10 -16.30 -22.06 -2.41
CA GLY A 10 -14.90 -21.91 -2.01
C GLY A 10 -14.79 -20.88 -0.89
N ASP A 11 -14.67 -21.20 0.39
CA ASP A 11 -14.69 -22.46 1.13
C ASP A 11 -15.07 -22.02 2.56
N ALA A 12 -16.03 -22.68 3.20
CA ALA A 12 -16.48 -22.26 4.54
C ALA A 12 -15.32 -22.23 5.55
N ALA A 13 -14.30 -23.07 5.38
CA ALA A 13 -13.09 -23.05 6.19
C ALA A 13 -12.23 -21.81 5.94
N SER A 14 -12.04 -21.38 4.70
CA SER A 14 -11.36 -20.13 4.32
C SER A 14 -12.02 -18.90 4.95
N ARG A 15 -13.37 -18.85 4.96
CA ARG A 15 -14.13 -17.78 5.64
C ARG A 15 -13.92 -17.80 7.15
N ARG A 16 -13.98 -18.99 7.78
CA ARG A 16 -13.70 -19.17 9.22
C ARG A 16 -12.26 -18.80 9.58
N GLU A 17 -11.30 -19.05 8.70
CA GLU A 17 -9.91 -18.66 8.92
C GLU A 17 -9.70 -17.14 8.80
N ALA A 18 -10.35 -16.49 7.83
CA ALA A 18 -10.32 -15.03 7.71
C ALA A 18 -10.90 -14.34 8.95
N ILE A 19 -12.00 -14.87 9.50
CA ILE A 19 -12.62 -14.39 10.74
C ILE A 19 -11.64 -14.55 11.92
N ARG A 20 -11.09 -15.74 12.14
CA ARG A 20 -10.10 -15.98 13.21
C ARG A 20 -8.87 -15.09 13.10
N LYS A 21 -8.36 -14.86 11.89
CA LYS A 21 -7.24 -13.93 11.65
C LYS A 21 -7.61 -12.49 12.00
N ARG A 22 -8.85 -12.07 11.73
CA ARG A 22 -9.34 -10.74 12.09
C ARG A 22 -9.52 -10.59 13.60
N GLU A 23 -10.15 -11.56 14.25
CA GLU A 23 -10.35 -11.57 15.71
C GLU A 23 -9.01 -11.47 16.45
N ARG A 24 -7.99 -12.25 16.02
CA ARG A 24 -6.64 -12.16 16.58
C ARG A 24 -6.04 -10.74 16.46
N ARG A 25 -6.30 -10.03 15.35
CA ARG A 25 -5.82 -8.64 15.15
C ARG A 25 -6.62 -7.60 15.92
N VAL A 26 -7.82 -7.91 16.39
CA VAL A 26 -8.63 -6.99 17.20
C VAL A 26 -8.15 -7.00 18.65
N VAL A 27 -7.72 -8.16 19.14
CA VAL A 27 -7.27 -8.34 20.53
C VAL A 27 -5.75 -8.21 20.72
N GLU A 28 -4.99 -7.97 19.64
CA GLU A 28 -3.53 -7.83 19.73
C GLU A 28 -3.13 -6.60 20.55
N THR A 29 -2.11 -6.76 21.39
CA THR A 29 -1.48 -5.63 22.06
C THR A 29 -0.71 -4.76 21.06
N GLU A 30 -0.40 -3.52 21.41
CA GLU A 30 0.39 -2.64 20.54
C GLU A 30 1.79 -3.21 20.23
N GLU A 31 2.40 -3.91 21.18
CA GLU A 31 3.69 -4.57 20.97
C GLU A 31 3.58 -5.72 19.98
N GLU A 32 2.57 -6.58 20.13
CA GLU A 32 2.33 -7.70 19.20
C GLU A 32 1.99 -7.20 17.80
N ARG A 33 1.18 -6.13 17.71
CA ARG A 33 0.88 -5.44 16.45
C ARG A 33 2.16 -4.92 15.80
N SER A 34 3.01 -4.26 16.58
CA SER A 34 4.28 -3.69 16.10
C SER A 34 5.24 -4.76 15.62
N ARG A 35 5.42 -5.85 16.37
CA ARG A 35 6.23 -7.01 15.95
C ARG A 35 5.70 -7.61 14.65
N ARG A 36 4.38 -7.85 14.55
CA ARG A 36 3.74 -8.42 13.35
C ARG A 36 3.92 -7.53 12.13
N LEU A 37 3.71 -6.22 12.27
CA LEU A 37 3.90 -5.26 11.17
C LEU A 37 5.38 -5.16 10.77
N SER A 38 6.31 -5.19 11.73
CA SER A 38 7.75 -5.21 11.46
C SER A 38 8.15 -6.43 10.63
N THR A 39 7.72 -7.64 11.01
CA THR A 39 8.01 -8.85 10.23
C THR A 39 7.45 -8.79 8.80
N ILE A 40 6.24 -8.23 8.63
CA ILE A 40 5.63 -8.06 7.29
C ILE A 40 6.43 -7.05 6.47
N ALA A 41 6.87 -5.95 7.08
CA ALA A 41 7.68 -4.93 6.43
C ALA A 41 9.03 -5.52 5.97
N GLN A 42 9.72 -6.25 6.85
CA GLN A 42 10.99 -6.90 6.54
C GLN A 42 10.87 -7.85 5.34
N ARG A 43 9.92 -8.79 5.36
CA ARG A 43 9.66 -9.71 4.23
C ARG A 43 9.25 -8.96 2.95
N GLY A 44 8.64 -7.79 3.08
CA GLY A 44 8.32 -6.92 1.96
C GLY A 44 9.56 -6.26 1.34
N GLN A 45 10.57 -5.94 2.16
CA GLN A 45 11.86 -5.41 1.69
C GLN A 45 12.68 -6.51 1.02
N GLU A 46 12.79 -7.68 1.65
CA GLU A 46 13.51 -8.84 1.11
C GLU A 46 13.00 -9.21 -0.29
N ARG A 47 11.67 -9.36 -0.45
CA ARG A 47 11.07 -9.61 -1.78
C ARG A 47 11.36 -8.52 -2.80
N ARG A 48 11.43 -7.25 -2.38
CA ARG A 48 11.74 -6.13 -3.28
C ARG A 48 13.23 -6.06 -3.64
N ALA A 49 14.12 -6.55 -2.79
CA ALA A 49 15.54 -6.66 -3.06
C ALA A 49 15.84 -7.78 -4.08
N GLU A 50 15.01 -8.81 -4.11
CA GLU A 50 15.13 -9.96 -5.03
C GLU A 50 14.37 -9.77 -6.36
N GLU A 51 13.67 -8.63 -6.56
CA GLU A 51 12.93 -8.38 -7.80
C GLU A 51 13.86 -8.22 -9.00
N THR A 52 13.52 -8.87 -10.11
CA THR A 52 14.13 -8.55 -11.40
C THR A 52 13.66 -7.20 -11.89
N GLU A 53 14.40 -6.59 -12.82
CA GLU A 53 14.03 -5.28 -13.38
C GLU A 53 12.66 -5.33 -14.07
N GLU A 54 12.31 -6.43 -14.74
CA GLU A 54 10.98 -6.63 -15.34
C GLU A 54 9.88 -6.69 -14.28
N GLN A 55 10.09 -7.43 -13.18
CA GLN A 55 9.14 -7.52 -12.07
C GLN A 55 8.95 -6.18 -11.38
N ARG A 56 10.05 -5.45 -11.17
CA ARG A 56 10.04 -4.09 -10.61
C ARG A 56 9.24 -3.14 -11.50
N ASN A 57 9.47 -3.16 -12.81
CA ASN A 57 8.78 -2.31 -13.76
C ASN A 57 7.28 -2.63 -13.85
N SER A 58 6.92 -3.91 -13.87
CA SER A 58 5.52 -4.33 -13.77
C SER A 58 4.87 -3.84 -12.47
N ARG A 59 5.51 -4.02 -11.31
CA ARG A 59 4.99 -3.54 -10.03
C ARG A 59 4.84 -2.01 -10.00
N LEU A 60 5.80 -1.27 -10.53
CA LEU A 60 5.73 0.20 -10.60
C LEU A 60 4.59 0.67 -11.53
N SER A 61 4.42 0.01 -12.67
CA SER A 61 3.32 0.27 -13.60
C SER A 61 1.95 0.05 -12.94
N ASP A 62 1.77 -1.09 -12.27
CA ASP A 62 0.53 -1.42 -11.56
C ASP A 62 0.21 -0.39 -10.45
N MET A 63 1.24 0.05 -9.71
CA MET A 63 1.07 1.08 -8.67
C MET A 63 0.71 2.44 -9.27
N ALA A 64 1.31 2.80 -10.41
CA ALA A 64 0.99 4.04 -11.11
C ALA A 64 -0.45 4.02 -11.62
N GLN A 65 -0.88 2.92 -12.26
CA GLN A 65 -2.26 2.74 -12.74
C GLN A 65 -3.27 2.86 -11.60
N ARG A 66 -3.10 2.10 -10.52
CA ARG A 66 -3.98 2.21 -9.32
C ARG A 66 -3.93 3.59 -8.68
N GLY A 67 -2.82 4.31 -8.81
CA GLY A 67 -2.70 5.70 -8.39
C GLY A 67 -3.57 6.63 -9.22
N GLN A 68 -3.65 6.41 -10.54
CA GLN A 68 -4.52 7.19 -11.41
C GLN A 68 -5.99 6.86 -11.21
N GLU A 69 -6.34 5.57 -11.11
CA GLU A 69 -7.71 5.12 -10.83
C GLU A 69 -8.26 5.77 -9.55
N ARG A 70 -7.48 5.72 -8.46
CA ARG A 70 -7.87 6.38 -7.19
C ARG A 70 -8.06 7.89 -7.33
N ARG A 71 -7.23 8.58 -8.14
CA ARG A 71 -7.38 10.03 -8.37
C ARG A 71 -8.59 10.35 -9.24
N ALA A 72 -8.93 9.49 -10.18
CA ALA A 72 -10.12 9.66 -11.00
C ALA A 72 -11.42 9.51 -10.18
N GLU A 73 -11.37 8.71 -9.12
CA GLU A 73 -12.48 8.49 -8.18
C GLU A 73 -12.51 9.48 -7.00
N GLU A 74 -11.58 10.45 -6.93
CA GLU A 74 -11.57 11.44 -5.84
C GLU A 74 -12.78 12.38 -5.91
N THR A 75 -13.40 12.61 -4.76
CA THR A 75 -14.32 13.75 -4.58
C THR A 75 -13.54 15.07 -4.56
N GLU A 76 -14.21 16.19 -4.85
CA GLU A 76 -13.57 17.52 -4.82
C GLU A 76 -12.97 17.85 -3.43
N GLU A 77 -13.63 17.44 -2.34
CA GLU A 77 -13.09 17.62 -0.99
C GLU A 77 -11.80 16.83 -0.77
N GLN A 78 -11.76 15.56 -1.20
CA GLN A 78 -10.56 14.71 -1.10
C GLN A 78 -9.43 15.27 -1.96
N ARG A 79 -9.74 15.75 -3.18
CA ARG A 79 -8.78 16.39 -4.08
C ARG A 79 -8.19 17.64 -3.45
N ASN A 80 -9.04 18.53 -2.92
CA ASN A 80 -8.59 19.77 -2.28
C ASN A 80 -7.73 19.50 -1.05
N SER A 81 -8.13 18.55 -0.21
CA SER A 81 -7.34 18.10 0.94
C SER A 81 -5.97 17.55 0.51
N ARG A 82 -5.93 16.69 -0.51
CA ARG A 82 -4.67 16.16 -1.07
C ARG A 82 -3.77 17.27 -1.62
N LEU A 83 -4.33 18.22 -2.38
CA LEU A 83 -3.58 19.36 -2.92
C LEU A 83 -3.00 20.24 -1.80
N ALA A 84 -3.77 20.53 -0.76
CA ALA A 84 -3.32 21.30 0.40
C ALA A 84 -2.15 20.61 1.12
N VAL A 85 -2.24 19.30 1.36
CA VAL A 85 -1.14 18.52 1.98
C VAL A 85 0.11 18.52 1.10
N MET A 86 -0.03 18.40 -0.23
CA MET A 86 1.11 18.48 -1.14
C MET A 86 1.75 19.86 -1.16
N ALA A 87 0.96 20.93 -1.14
CA ALA A 87 1.45 22.30 -1.09
C ALA A 87 2.23 22.57 0.21
N GLN A 88 1.68 22.13 1.36
CA GLN A 88 2.35 22.25 2.66
C GLN A 88 3.67 21.48 2.67
N ARG A 89 3.68 20.22 2.21
CA ARG A 89 4.93 19.44 2.09
C ARG A 89 5.94 20.08 1.14
N GLY A 90 5.48 20.74 0.07
CA GLY A 90 6.34 21.50 -0.82
C GLY A 90 6.92 22.78 -0.19
N GLN A 91 6.19 23.41 0.73
CA GLN A 91 6.72 24.54 1.51
C GLN A 91 7.76 24.07 2.52
N ILE A 92 7.48 23.00 3.28
CA ILE A 92 8.42 22.41 4.24
C ILE A 92 9.73 22.02 3.55
N ARG A 93 9.66 21.29 2.43
CA ARG A 93 10.85 20.90 1.67
C ARG A 93 11.70 22.09 1.20
N ARG A 94 11.07 23.20 0.81
CA ARG A 94 11.80 24.43 0.40
C ARG A 94 12.41 25.19 1.58
N ALA A 95 11.78 25.09 2.75
CA ALA A 95 12.31 25.71 3.97
C ALA A 95 13.49 24.93 4.54
N GLU A 96 13.49 23.60 4.39
CA GLU A 96 14.55 22.69 4.82
C GLU A 96 15.67 22.51 3.76
N GLU A 97 15.52 23.12 2.59
CA GLU A 97 16.46 23.00 1.48
C GLU A 97 17.79 23.71 1.82
N THR A 98 18.90 23.00 1.65
CA THR A 98 20.23 23.58 1.85
C THR A 98 20.63 24.46 0.67
N ASP A 99 21.57 25.40 0.86
CA ASP A 99 22.04 26.28 -0.22
C ASP A 99 22.67 25.50 -1.38
N GLU A 100 23.27 24.33 -1.11
CA GLU A 100 23.81 23.42 -2.14
C GLU A 100 22.71 22.75 -2.99
N GLN A 101 21.57 22.41 -2.36
CA GLN A 101 20.41 21.87 -3.05
C GLN A 101 19.71 22.93 -3.92
N ARG A 102 19.70 24.19 -3.46
CA ARG A 102 19.08 25.32 -4.19
C ARG A 102 19.88 25.77 -5.42
N ASN A 103 21.20 25.57 -5.42
CA ASN A 103 22.11 26.05 -6.46
C ASN A 103 22.63 24.94 -7.41
N SER A 104 22.18 23.70 -7.26
CA SER A 104 22.41 22.59 -8.21
C SER A 104 21.29 22.49 -9.25
#